data_AF-A0A7Y6UZ95-F1
#
_entry.id   AF-A0A7Y6UZ95-F1
#
_cell.length_a   1.000
_cell.length_b   1.000
_cell.length_c   1.000
_cell.angle_alpha   90.00
_cell.angle_beta   90.00
_cell.angle_gamma   90.00
#
_symmetry.space_group_name_H-M   'P 1'
#
loop_
_entity.id
_entity.type
_entity.pdbx_description
1 polymer ?
#
loop_
_entity_poly.entity_id
_entity_poly.type
_entity_poly.pdbx_seq_one_letter_code
_entity_poly.pdbx_strand_id
1 'polypeptide(L)'
;MQRVFPKDLQEATSLGLKLLDESSKAELASLQWVHPHTRYQTDYIEIVGSSMGLIDRSNKLLLEDIATNHTEQLHFLECVDGEVDSDAAVRVVLTAMSKDISRS
;
A
#
# COMPACT_ATOMS: atom_id res chain seq x y z
N MET A 1 -16.88 -3.61 -3.62
CA MET A 1 -16.38 -2.27 -3.26
C MET A 1 -16.28 -1.42 -4.51
N GLN A 2 -16.58 -0.12 -4.44
CA GLN A 2 -16.35 0.79 -5.56
C GLN A 2 -14.85 1.06 -5.64
N ARG A 3 -14.23 0.76 -6.78
CA ARG A 3 -12.80 1.03 -7.00
C ARG A 3 -12.56 2.52 -7.09
N VAL A 4 -11.47 2.97 -6.49
CA VAL A 4 -10.99 4.35 -6.58
C VAL A 4 -9.53 4.29 -6.98
N PHE A 5 -9.15 5.06 -7.99
CA PHE A 5 -7.78 5.09 -8.50
C PHE A 5 -7.08 6.36 -8.01
N PRO A 6 -6.45 6.31 -6.81
CA PRO A 6 -5.56 7.38 -6.36
C PRO A 6 -4.42 7.55 -7.35
N LYS A 7 -3.98 8.78 -7.54
CA LYS A 7 -2.94 9.14 -8.53
C LYS A 7 -1.52 9.01 -8.00
N ASP A 8 -1.36 9.13 -6.69
CA ASP A 8 -0.07 9.12 -6.01
C ASP A 8 -0.17 8.44 -4.64
N LEU A 9 0.98 8.21 -4.01
CA LEU A 9 1.06 7.56 -2.70
C LEU A 9 0.34 8.33 -1.59
N GLN A 10 0.23 9.66 -1.69
CA GLN A 10 -0.44 10.48 -0.68
C GLN A 10 -1.96 10.28 -0.74
N GLU A 11 -2.55 10.33 -1.94
CA GLU A 11 -3.96 10.02 -2.18
C GLU A 11 -4.27 8.57 -1.79
N ALA A 12 -3.38 7.63 -2.14
CA ALA A 12 -3.51 6.22 -1.78
C ALA A 12 -3.51 6.02 -0.26
N THR A 13 -2.62 6.71 0.45
CA THR A 13 -2.55 6.67 1.92
C THR A 13 -3.84 7.18 2.55
N SER A 14 -4.32 8.35 2.15
CA SER A 14 -5.55 8.93 2.70
C SER A 14 -6.78 8.05 2.43
N LEU A 15 -6.87 7.48 1.23
CA LEU A 15 -7.94 6.57 0.86
C LEU A 15 -7.86 5.26 1.65
N GLY A 16 -6.66 4.66 1.74
CA GLY A 16 -6.43 3.42 2.46
C GLY A 16 -6.84 3.51 3.93
N LEU A 17 -6.53 4.61 4.60
CA LEU A 17 -6.95 4.84 5.99
C LEU A 17 -8.47 4.93 6.15
N LYS A 18 -9.21 5.38 5.13
CA LYS A 18 -10.68 5.41 5.15
C LYS A 18 -11.31 4.03 4.91
N LEU A 19 -10.55 3.10 4.32
CA LEU A 19 -11.00 1.73 4.08
C LEU A 19 -10.88 0.83 5.32
N LEU A 20 -10.06 1.24 6.29
CA LEU A 20 -9.76 0.47 7.49
C LEU A 20 -10.61 0.91 8.68
N ASP A 21 -11.00 -0.05 9.50
CA ASP A 21 -11.56 0.21 10.82
C ASP A 21 -10.46 0.53 11.85
N GLU A 22 -10.85 0.95 13.05
CA GLU A 22 -9.89 1.35 14.09
C GLU A 22 -9.00 0.19 14.57
N SER A 23 -9.51 -1.04 14.56
CA SER A 23 -8.73 -2.24 14.91
C SER A 23 -7.60 -2.48 13.91
N SER A 24 -7.92 -2.41 12.61
CA SER A 24 -6.94 -2.57 11.53
C SER A 24 -5.94 -1.42 11.50
N LYS A 25 -6.37 -0.18 11.75
CA LYS A 25 -5.44 0.95 11.89
C LYS A 25 -4.48 0.75 13.06
N ALA A 26 -4.96 0.27 14.21
CA ALA A 26 -4.12 0.01 15.38
C ALA A 26 -3.10 -1.11 15.10
N GLU A 27 -3.50 -2.19 14.43
CA GLU A 27 -2.58 -3.23 13.97
C GLU A 27 -1.52 -2.63 13.04
N LEU A 28 -1.95 -1.89 12.01
CA LEU A 28 -1.05 -1.31 11.02
C LEU A 28 -0.06 -0.30 11.64
N ALA A 29 -0.51 0.52 12.60
CA ALA A 29 0.33 1.47 13.32
C ALA A 29 1.46 0.78 14.10
N SER A 30 1.22 -0.42 14.63
CA SER A 30 2.22 -1.18 15.39
C SER A 30 3.40 -1.67 14.55
N LEU A 31 3.23 -1.74 13.22
CA LEU A 31 4.20 -2.38 12.33
C LEU A 31 5.38 -1.46 11.97
N GLN A 32 5.16 -0.14 11.87
CA GLN A 32 6.06 0.90 11.33
C GLN A 32 6.53 0.68 9.88
N TRP A 33 6.84 -0.57 9.51
CA TRP A 33 7.26 -1.07 8.21
C TRP A 33 6.60 -2.41 7.91
N VAL A 34 6.17 -2.59 6.67
CA VAL A 34 5.37 -3.74 6.25
C VAL A 34 6.25 -4.70 5.45
N HIS A 35 6.69 -5.80 6.08
CA HIS A 35 7.59 -6.78 5.46
C HIS A 35 6.84 -7.90 4.71
N PRO A 36 7.44 -8.51 3.67
CA PRO A 36 6.82 -9.59 2.88
C PRO A 36 6.38 -10.83 3.68
N HIS A 37 6.99 -11.07 4.84
CA HIS A 37 6.71 -12.23 5.69
C HIS A 37 5.90 -11.88 6.94
N THR A 38 5.50 -10.62 7.10
CA THR A 38 4.63 -10.24 8.22
C THR A 38 3.27 -10.87 8.01
N ARG A 39 2.79 -11.60 9.03
CA ARG A 39 1.42 -12.12 9.04
C ARG A 39 0.52 -11.06 9.65
N TYR A 40 -0.54 -10.71 8.94
CA TYR A 40 -1.56 -9.76 9.37
C TYR A 40 -2.83 -10.50 9.77
N GLN A 41 -3.55 -9.98 10.75
CA GLN A 41 -4.91 -10.40 11.04
C GLN A 41 -5.88 -9.84 9.99
N THR A 42 -5.63 -8.61 9.55
CA THR A 42 -6.39 -7.96 8.48
C THR A 42 -5.80 -8.31 7.11
N ASP A 43 -6.66 -8.71 6.16
CA ASP A 43 -6.27 -8.96 4.78
C ASP A 43 -6.10 -7.64 4.01
N TYR A 44 -5.02 -6.92 4.32
CA TYR A 44 -4.72 -5.63 3.71
C TYR A 44 -4.51 -5.71 2.20
N ILE A 45 -4.03 -6.85 1.69
CA ILE A 45 -3.82 -7.06 0.27
C ILE A 45 -5.17 -7.01 -0.43
N GLU A 46 -6.14 -7.80 0.02
CA GLU A 46 -7.47 -7.78 -0.58
C GLU A 46 -8.17 -6.42 -0.37
N ILE A 47 -8.14 -5.86 0.84
CA ILE A 47 -8.90 -4.64 1.14
C ILE A 47 -8.32 -3.43 0.41
N VAL A 48 -7.01 -3.16 0.56
CA VAL A 48 -6.36 -1.97 0.01
C VAL A 48 -5.98 -2.21 -1.45
N GLY A 49 -5.37 -3.36 -1.75
CA GLY A 49 -4.90 -3.70 -3.09
C GLY A 49 -6.04 -3.81 -4.11
N SER A 50 -7.14 -4.49 -3.80
CA SER A 50 -8.28 -4.59 -4.74
C SER A 50 -9.01 -3.26 -4.90
N SER A 51 -9.15 -2.49 -3.82
CA SER A 51 -9.86 -1.20 -3.86
C SER A 51 -9.14 -0.14 -4.70
N MET A 52 -7.80 -0.19 -4.73
CA MET A 52 -6.95 0.75 -5.45
C MET A 52 -6.53 0.28 -6.84
N GLY A 53 -6.90 -0.93 -7.26
CA GLY A 53 -6.49 -1.49 -8.55
C GLY A 53 -5.01 -1.87 -8.62
N LEU A 54 -4.40 -2.22 -7.48
CA LEU A 54 -3.00 -2.64 -7.40
C LEU A 54 -2.84 -4.14 -7.74
N ILE A 55 -3.74 -5.00 -7.23
CA ILE A 55 -3.68 -6.46 -7.47
C ILE A 55 -3.77 -6.78 -8.97
N ASP A 56 -4.78 -6.21 -9.64
CA ASP A 56 -5.01 -6.42 -11.07
C ASP A 56 -4.27 -5.41 -11.97
N ARG A 57 -3.42 -4.58 -11.37
CA ARG A 57 -2.56 -3.60 -12.04
C ARG A 57 -3.34 -2.59 -12.90
N SER A 58 -4.61 -2.37 -12.60
CA SER A 58 -5.45 -1.41 -13.32
C SER A 58 -5.12 0.06 -13.00
N ASN A 59 -4.51 0.34 -11.85
CA ASN A 59 -4.09 1.69 -11.48
C ASN A 59 -2.63 1.98 -11.83
N LYS A 60 -2.40 2.26 -13.12
CA LYS A 60 -1.07 2.52 -13.67
C LYS A 60 -0.39 3.76 -13.09
N LEU A 61 -1.16 4.81 -12.77
CA LEU A 61 -0.61 6.07 -12.25
C LEU A 61 0.03 5.87 -10.88
N LEU A 62 -0.67 5.22 -9.96
CA LEU A 62 -0.12 4.91 -8.64
C LEU A 62 1.09 3.97 -8.75
N LEU A 63 1.03 2.97 -9.63
CA LEU A 63 2.14 2.05 -9.84
C LEU A 63 3.40 2.76 -10.39
N GLU A 64 3.25 3.67 -11.36
CA GLU A 64 4.34 4.50 -11.87
C GLU A 64 4.89 5.46 -10.81
N ASP A 65 4.02 6.08 -10.01
CA ASP A 65 4.43 6.94 -8.89
C ASP A 65 5.27 6.18 -7.87
N ILE A 66 4.81 5.00 -7.45
CA ILE A 66 5.56 4.13 -6.53
C ILE A 66 6.91 3.72 -7.14
N ALA A 67 6.92 3.32 -8.42
CA ALA A 67 8.11 2.88 -9.14
C ALA A 67 9.14 4.01 -9.31
N THR A 68 8.69 5.26 -9.46
CA THR A 68 9.58 6.38 -9.80
C THR A 68 10.04 7.13 -8.55
N ASN A 69 9.12 7.38 -7.61
CA ASN A 69 9.33 8.32 -6.50
C ASN A 69 9.54 7.63 -5.15
N HIS A 70 9.23 6.33 -5.05
CA HIS A 70 9.21 5.62 -3.77
C HIS A 70 10.06 4.34 -3.77
N THR A 71 11.04 4.25 -4.66
CA THR A 71 12.02 3.15 -4.77
C THR A 71 12.82 2.89 -3.50
N GLU A 72 13.09 3.91 -2.69
CA GLU A 72 13.75 3.73 -1.40
C GLU A 72 12.85 3.03 -0.36
N GLN A 73 11.52 3.17 -0.47
CA GLN A 73 10.56 2.48 0.38
C GLN A 73 10.33 1.03 -0.07
N LEU A 74 10.77 0.72 -1.28
CA LEU A 74 10.78 -0.60 -1.86
C LEU A 74 12.04 -1.37 -1.42
N HIS A 75 12.24 -1.47 -0.11
CA HIS A 75 13.21 -2.42 0.42
C HIS A 75 12.70 -3.83 0.07
N PHE A 76 13.50 -4.59 -0.69
CA PHE A 76 13.18 -5.91 -1.25
C PHE A 76 12.30 -5.92 -2.52
N LEU A 77 12.40 -4.90 -3.39
CA LEU A 77 11.78 -5.04 -4.70
C LEU A 77 12.49 -6.09 -5.55
N GLU A 78 11.80 -7.22 -5.70
CA GLU A 78 11.81 -8.04 -6.90
C GLU A 78 11.19 -7.20 -8.03
N CYS A 79 11.89 -6.15 -8.50
CA CYS A 79 11.58 -5.53 -9.77
C CYS A 79 11.80 -6.57 -10.85
N VAL A 80 10.74 -7.19 -11.35
CA VAL A 80 10.81 -8.04 -12.53
C VAL A 80 10.49 -7.16 -13.73
N ASP A 81 11.45 -7.00 -14.64
CA ASP A 81 11.32 -6.26 -15.89
C ASP A 81 10.94 -4.77 -15.76
N GLY A 82 11.36 -4.11 -14.67
CA GLY A 82 11.14 -2.67 -14.46
C GLY A 82 9.73 -2.31 -13.99
N GLU A 83 8.92 -3.32 -13.68
CA GLU A 83 7.60 -3.14 -13.10
C GLU A 83 7.58 -3.48 -11.62
N VAL A 84 6.80 -2.72 -10.84
CA VAL A 84 6.60 -2.98 -9.41
C VAL A 84 5.64 -4.16 -9.26
N ASP A 85 6.02 -5.15 -8.47
CA ASP A 85 5.15 -6.26 -8.09
C ASP A 85 3.91 -5.75 -7.32
N SER A 86 2.74 -6.38 -7.56
CA SER A 86 1.48 -5.92 -6.98
C SER A 86 1.50 -5.94 -5.45
N ASP A 87 2.07 -6.99 -4.84
CA ASP A 87 2.16 -7.08 -3.39
C ASP A 87 3.19 -6.07 -2.85
N ALA A 88 4.28 -5.82 -3.59
CA ALA A 88 5.24 -4.77 -3.23
C ALA A 88 4.61 -3.38 -3.23
N ALA A 89 3.81 -3.06 -4.25
CA ALA A 89 3.08 -1.79 -4.32
C ALA A 89 2.13 -1.63 -3.13
N VAL A 90 1.37 -2.68 -2.78
CA VAL A 90 0.49 -2.65 -1.61
C VAL A 90 1.30 -2.41 -0.32
N ARG A 91 2.43 -3.10 -0.12
CA ARG A 91 3.27 -2.92 1.07
C ARG A 91 3.81 -1.49 1.21
N VAL A 92 4.13 -0.82 0.11
CA VAL A 92 4.52 0.61 0.13
C VAL A 92 3.38 1.48 0.62
N VAL A 93 2.17 1.29 0.07
CA VAL A 93 0.98 2.02 0.51
C VAL A 93 0.72 1.78 2.00
N LEU A 94 0.78 0.52 2.46
CA LEU A 94 0.58 0.18 3.86
C LEU A 94 1.67 0.76 4.78
N THR A 95 2.91 0.82 4.32
CA THR A 95 4.01 1.45 5.07
C THR A 95 3.80 2.96 5.18
N ALA A 96 3.34 3.61 4.11
CA ALA A 96 3.00 5.04 4.14
C ALA A 96 1.84 5.31 5.11
N MET A 97 0.79 4.48 5.07
CA MET A 97 -0.33 4.52 6.02
C MET A 97 0.11 4.33 7.48
N SER A 98 0.96 3.34 7.76
CA SER A 98 1.50 3.08 9.11
C SER A 98 2.25 4.30 9.66
N LYS A 99 3.06 4.96 8.82
CA LYS A 99 3.80 6.17 9.17
C LYS A 99 2.88 7.37 9.39
N ASP A 100 1.81 7.51 8.60
CA ASP A 100 0.84 8.60 8.73
C ASP A 100 0.03 8.50 10.03
N ILE A 101 -0.43 7.28 10.37
CA ILE A 101 -1.10 7.02 11.66
C ILE A 101 -0.18 7.35 12.82
N SER A 102 1.09 6.92 12.76
CA SER A 102 2.06 7.10 13.85
C SER A 102 2.49 8.56 14.07
N ARG A 103 2.18 9.47 13.13
CA ARG A 103 2.44 10.92 13.24
C ARG A 103 1.24 11.71 13.75
N SER A 104 0.06 11.10 13.75
CA SER A 104 -1.21 11.69 14.20
C SER A 104 -1.39 11.50 15.71
#